data_AF-V5XKA4-F1
#
_entry.id   AF-V5XKA4-F1
#
_cell.length_a   1.000
_cell.length_b   1.000
_cell.length_c   1.000
_cell.angle_alpha   90.00
_cell.angle_beta   90.00
_cell.angle_gamma   90.00
#
_symmetry.space_group_name_H-M   'P 1'
#
loop_
_entity.id
_entity.type
_entity.pdbx_description
1 polymer ?
#
loop_
_entity_poly.entity_id
_entity_poly.type
_entity_poly.pdbx_seq_one_letter_code
_entity_poly.pdbx_strand_id
1 'polypeptide(L)'
;MKLKLNVLTIILLPVHLLITIYSALIFIPWYFLTNAKKKNAMAKRIKAKPTSDKPGSPYRSVTHFDSLAVIDIPGADTLDKLFDHAVSKFGKKDSLGTREILSEENEMQPNGKVFKKLILGNYKWMNYLEVNCRVNN
;
A
#
# COMPACT_ATOMS: atom_id res chain seq x y z
N MET A 1 -2.92 49.28 16.08
CA MET A 1 -2.66 47.98 15.41
C MET A 1 -3.87 47.04 15.43
N LYS A 2 -4.57 46.86 16.57
CA LYS A 2 -5.77 46.00 16.67
C LYS A 2 -6.92 46.37 15.73
N LEU A 3 -7.15 47.66 15.47
CA LEU A 3 -8.23 48.11 14.57
C LEU A 3 -8.03 47.66 13.10
N LYS A 4 -6.79 47.72 12.59
CA LYS A 4 -6.46 47.29 11.20
C LYS A 4 -6.61 45.78 11.02
N LEU A 5 -6.30 45.00 12.07
CA LEU A 5 -6.49 43.56 12.08
C LEU A 5 -8.00 43.21 12.00
N ASN A 6 -8.85 43.94 12.73
CA ASN A 6 -10.30 43.70 12.72
C ASN A 6 -10.97 44.04 11.37
N VAL A 7 -10.56 45.14 10.73
CA VAL A 7 -11.10 45.54 9.41
C VAL A 7 -10.70 44.51 8.34
N LEU A 8 -9.45 44.02 8.36
CA LEU A 8 -8.99 42.97 7.46
C LEU A 8 -9.78 41.68 7.65
N THR A 9 -10.08 41.29 8.91
CA THR A 9 -10.92 40.12 9.21
C THR A 9 -12.34 40.27 8.66
N ILE A 10 -12.94 41.46 8.72
CA ILE A 10 -14.29 41.71 8.17
C ILE A 10 -14.26 41.59 6.63
N ILE A 11 -13.21 42.08 5.99
CA ILE A 11 -13.04 41.98 4.52
C ILE A 11 -12.80 40.53 4.08
N LEU A 12 -12.07 39.74 4.86
CA LEU A 12 -11.76 38.33 4.56
C LEU A 12 -12.89 37.36 4.95
N LEU A 13 -13.82 37.79 5.80
CA LEU A 13 -14.97 36.99 6.24
C LEU A 13 -15.73 36.33 5.07
N PRO A 14 -16.16 37.05 4.00
CA PRO A 14 -16.88 36.42 2.89
C PRO A 14 -16.04 35.36 2.17
N VAL A 15 -14.74 35.57 2.01
CA VAL A 15 -13.82 34.59 1.40
C VAL A 15 -13.74 33.34 2.27
N HIS A 16 -13.57 33.49 3.58
CA HIS A 16 -13.57 32.36 4.51
C HIS A 16 -14.90 31.61 4.52
N LEU A 17 -16.03 32.32 4.44
CA LEU A 17 -17.36 31.72 4.43
C LEU A 17 -17.57 30.91 3.14
N LEU A 18 -17.18 31.46 1.99
CA LEU A 18 -17.18 30.75 0.70
C LEU A 18 -16.32 29.48 0.73
N ILE A 19 -15.07 29.58 1.22
CA ILE A 19 -14.18 28.42 1.35
C ILE A 19 -14.78 27.36 2.28
N THR A 20 -15.41 27.79 3.38
CA THR A 20 -16.03 26.87 4.35
C THR A 20 -17.23 26.14 3.75
N ILE A 21 -18.12 26.85 3.06
CA ILE A 21 -19.27 26.23 2.37
C ILE A 21 -18.80 25.25 1.30
N TYR A 22 -17.87 25.68 0.44
CA TYR A 22 -17.30 24.83 -0.61
C TYR A 22 -16.66 23.57 -0.03
N SER A 23 -15.86 23.73 1.03
CA SER A 23 -15.22 22.62 1.73
C SER A 23 -16.25 21.67 2.35
N ALA A 24 -17.31 22.18 2.97
CA ALA A 24 -18.37 21.36 3.55
C ALA A 24 -19.13 20.57 2.48
N LEU A 25 -19.48 21.22 1.37
CA LEU A 25 -20.20 20.59 0.24
C LEU A 25 -19.40 19.45 -0.40
N ILE A 26 -18.07 19.55 -0.46
CA ILE A 26 -17.21 18.48 -1.01
C ILE A 26 -16.92 17.42 0.05
N PHE A 27 -16.59 17.84 1.27
CA PHE A 27 -16.15 16.93 2.32
C PHE A 27 -17.28 16.00 2.77
N ILE A 28 -18.52 16.50 2.93
CA ILE A 28 -19.63 15.70 3.46
C ILE A 28 -19.93 14.50 2.53
N PRO A 29 -20.22 14.66 1.22
CA PRO A 29 -20.42 13.53 0.33
C PRO A 29 -19.22 12.60 0.26
N TRP A 30 -18.01 13.16 0.14
CA TRP A 30 -16.78 12.34 0.11
C TRP A 30 -16.60 11.50 1.37
N TYR A 31 -16.86 12.06 2.54
CA TYR A 31 -16.68 11.39 3.84
C TYR A 31 -17.59 10.17 3.98
N PHE A 32 -18.85 10.29 3.54
CA PHE A 32 -19.81 9.18 3.57
C PHE A 32 -19.55 8.15 2.48
N LEU A 33 -19.22 8.56 1.25
CA LEU A 33 -18.96 7.64 0.13
C LEU A 33 -17.67 6.82 0.32
N THR A 34 -16.64 7.41 0.92
CA THR A 34 -15.32 6.76 1.02
C THR A 34 -15.10 5.94 2.28
N ASN A 35 -16.10 5.85 3.17
CA ASN A 35 -15.99 5.18 4.47
C ASN A 35 -14.80 5.68 5.31
N ALA A 36 -14.51 6.98 5.27
CA ALA A 36 -13.34 7.58 5.93
C ALA A 36 -13.27 7.25 7.44
N LYS A 37 -14.42 7.21 8.13
CA LYS A 37 -14.51 6.79 9.55
C LYS A 37 -13.94 5.39 9.78
N LYS A 38 -14.34 4.42 8.94
CA LYS A 38 -13.88 3.04 9.04
C LYS A 38 -12.38 2.94 8.77
N LYS A 39 -11.88 3.66 7.76
CA LYS A 39 -10.44 3.72 7.45
C LYS A 39 -9.63 4.27 8.62
N ASN A 40 -10.09 5.38 9.22
CA ASN A 40 -9.44 5.98 10.38
C ASN A 40 -9.48 5.05 11.61
N ALA A 41 -10.60 4.38 11.86
CA ALA A 41 -10.69 3.38 12.92
C ALA A 41 -9.73 2.21 12.68
N MET A 42 -9.66 1.71 11.44
CA MET A 42 -8.73 0.63 11.06
C MET A 42 -7.26 1.05 11.15
N ALA A 43 -6.94 2.32 10.95
CA ALA A 43 -5.59 2.86 11.11
C ALA A 43 -5.18 2.99 12.58
N LYS A 44 -6.10 3.43 13.45
CA LYS A 44 -5.86 3.66 14.88
C LYS A 44 -5.93 2.41 15.75
N ARG A 45 -6.50 1.30 15.25
CA ARG A 45 -6.63 0.06 16.03
C ARG A 45 -5.26 -0.48 16.45
N ILE A 46 -5.21 -1.11 17.62
CA ILE A 46 -4.05 -1.88 18.06
C ILE A 46 -3.87 -3.05 17.07
N LYS A 47 -2.67 -3.17 16.49
CA LYS A 47 -2.34 -4.23 15.52
C LYS A 47 -1.63 -5.40 16.18
N ALA A 48 -0.84 -5.13 17.22
CA ALA A 48 -0.09 -6.13 17.96
C ALA A 48 -0.06 -5.78 19.44
N LYS A 49 0.01 -6.81 20.28
CA LYS A 49 0.17 -6.69 21.74
C LYS A 49 1.29 -7.63 22.22
N PRO A 50 1.95 -7.33 23.35
CA PRO A 50 2.96 -8.21 23.91
C PRO A 50 2.35 -9.56 24.28
N THR A 51 3.13 -10.63 24.14
CA THR A 51 2.67 -11.99 24.48
C THR A 51 2.58 -12.19 26.00
N SER A 52 3.36 -11.43 26.76
CA SER A 52 3.41 -11.46 28.23
C SER A 52 3.78 -10.06 28.76
N ASP A 53 3.43 -9.75 30.01
CA ASP A 53 3.70 -8.44 30.63
C ASP A 53 5.17 -8.21 31.03
N LYS A 54 6.07 -9.13 30.66
CA LYS A 54 7.51 -9.04 30.94
C LYS A 54 8.20 -8.09 29.95
N PRO A 55 9.18 -7.28 30.42
CA PRO A 55 10.06 -6.54 29.52
C PRO A 55 10.75 -7.46 28.52
N GLY A 56 10.74 -7.08 27.24
CA GLY A 56 11.34 -7.88 26.15
C GLY A 56 10.45 -8.99 25.58
N SER A 57 9.17 -9.06 25.97
CA SER A 57 8.26 -10.05 25.39
C SER A 57 8.00 -9.78 23.89
N PRO A 58 7.89 -10.84 23.07
CA PRO A 58 7.60 -10.68 21.65
C PRO A 58 6.17 -10.15 21.45
N TYR A 59 6.02 -9.28 20.47
CA TYR A 59 4.72 -8.73 20.07
C TYR A 59 4.08 -9.64 19.02
N ARG A 60 2.78 -9.93 19.19
CA ARG A 60 2.00 -10.75 18.27
C ARG A 60 0.77 -9.99 17.78
N SER A 61 0.33 -10.28 16.54
CA SER A 61 -0.89 -9.71 15.99
C SER A 61 -2.08 -9.97 16.89
N VAL A 62 -2.92 -8.97 17.13
CA VAL A 62 -4.15 -9.14 17.92
C VAL A 62 -5.19 -10.02 17.21
N THR A 63 -5.12 -10.17 15.88
CA THR A 63 -6.09 -10.94 15.11
C THR A 63 -5.89 -12.45 15.23
N HIS A 64 -4.65 -12.89 15.40
CA HIS A 64 -4.27 -14.30 15.56
C HIS A 64 -3.31 -14.40 16.75
N PHE A 65 -3.81 -13.99 17.92
CA PHE A 65 -2.98 -13.91 19.12
C PHE A 65 -2.77 -15.28 19.78
N ASP A 66 -3.80 -16.12 19.80
CA ASP A 66 -3.76 -17.43 20.46
C ASP A 66 -3.43 -18.58 19.48
N SER A 67 -3.63 -18.37 18.18
CA SER A 67 -3.42 -19.38 17.13
C SER A 67 -2.55 -18.86 16.00
N LEU A 68 -1.90 -19.76 15.27
CA LEU A 68 -1.21 -19.40 14.03
C LEU A 68 -2.22 -18.84 13.03
N ALA A 69 -1.78 -17.87 12.21
CA ALA A 69 -2.62 -17.38 11.13
C ALA A 69 -2.89 -18.54 10.15
N VAL A 70 -4.16 -18.74 9.85
CA VAL A 70 -4.62 -19.72 8.86
C VAL A 70 -5.15 -18.94 7.66
N ILE A 71 -5.01 -19.51 6.47
CA ILE A 71 -5.53 -18.93 5.23
C ILE A 71 -7.06 -19.02 5.28
N ASP A 72 -7.77 -17.89 5.17
CA ASP A 72 -9.24 -17.81 5.18
C ASP A 72 -9.87 -18.18 3.82
N ILE A 73 -9.32 -19.18 3.14
CA ILE A 73 -9.80 -19.64 1.83
C ILE A 73 -10.13 -21.13 1.92
N PRO A 74 -11.42 -21.52 1.84
CA PRO A 74 -11.83 -22.92 1.93
C PRO A 74 -11.08 -23.78 0.90
N GLY A 75 -10.41 -24.84 1.37
CA GLY A 75 -9.68 -25.78 0.52
C GLY A 75 -8.25 -25.39 0.14
N ALA A 76 -7.80 -24.16 0.44
CA ALA A 76 -6.42 -23.71 0.20
C ALA A 76 -5.57 -23.75 1.48
N ASP A 77 -5.28 -24.96 1.95
CA ASP A 77 -4.50 -25.25 3.16
C ASP A 77 -2.97 -25.19 2.95
N THR A 78 -2.50 -25.26 1.71
CA THR A 78 -1.07 -25.13 1.35
C THR A 78 -0.80 -23.91 0.47
N LEU A 79 0.46 -23.49 0.41
CA LEU A 79 0.89 -22.40 -0.48
C LEU A 79 0.62 -22.70 -1.96
N ASP A 80 0.71 -23.99 -2.33
CA ASP A 80 0.40 -24.48 -3.67
C ASP A 80 -1.09 -24.29 -4.01
N LYS A 81 -2.00 -24.80 -3.18
CA LYS A 81 -3.45 -24.61 -3.36
C LYS A 81 -3.86 -23.14 -3.29
N LEU A 82 -3.14 -22.33 -2.51
CA LEU A 82 -3.34 -20.88 -2.47
C LEU A 82 -2.98 -20.23 -3.81
N PHE A 83 -1.89 -20.68 -4.44
CA PHE A 83 -1.49 -20.23 -5.76
C PHE A 83 -2.51 -20.65 -6.82
N ASP A 84 -2.99 -21.90 -6.81
CA ASP A 84 -4.06 -22.37 -7.69
C ASP A 84 -5.33 -21.52 -7.57
N HIS A 85 -5.72 -21.19 -6.34
CA HIS A 85 -6.87 -20.31 -6.10
C HIS A 85 -6.62 -18.89 -6.67
N ALA A 86 -5.40 -18.36 -6.55
CA ALA A 86 -5.04 -17.08 -7.14
C ALA A 86 -5.09 -17.13 -8.69
N VAL A 87 -4.62 -18.22 -9.29
CA VAL A 87 -4.66 -18.44 -10.74
C VAL A 87 -6.12 -18.53 -11.23
N SER A 88 -6.98 -19.26 -10.54
CA SER A 88 -8.41 -19.35 -10.85
C SER A 88 -9.09 -17.97 -10.81
N LYS A 89 -8.78 -17.17 -9.79
CA LYS A 89 -9.42 -15.85 -9.57
C LYS A 89 -8.85 -14.73 -10.46
N PHE A 90 -7.57 -14.78 -10.78
CA PHE A 90 -6.83 -13.68 -11.42
C PHE A 90 -6.09 -14.09 -12.70
N GLY A 91 -6.43 -15.22 -13.30
CA GLY A 91 -5.68 -15.86 -14.39
C GLY A 91 -5.11 -14.92 -15.46
N LYS A 92 -5.92 -13.99 -15.98
CA LYS A 92 -5.53 -13.05 -17.05
C LYS A 92 -4.85 -11.76 -16.56
N LYS A 93 -4.73 -11.55 -15.24
CA LYS A 93 -4.05 -10.37 -14.69
C LYS A 93 -2.55 -10.61 -14.63
N ASP A 94 -1.78 -9.53 -14.72
CA ASP A 94 -0.33 -9.56 -14.54
C ASP A 94 0.04 -10.08 -13.15
N SER A 95 1.02 -10.99 -13.11
CA SER A 95 1.50 -11.67 -11.90
C SER A 95 2.98 -11.43 -11.67
N LEU A 96 3.81 -11.71 -12.68
CA LEU A 96 5.26 -11.60 -12.58
C LEU A 96 5.82 -10.68 -13.66
N GLY A 97 6.47 -9.60 -13.25
CA GLY A 97 7.16 -8.67 -14.15
C GLY A 97 8.66 -8.88 -14.13
N THR A 98 9.28 -9.08 -15.29
CA THR A 98 10.74 -9.09 -15.44
C THR A 98 11.17 -7.89 -16.24
N ARG A 99 12.19 -7.18 -15.77
CA ARG A 99 12.73 -6.03 -16.50
C ARG A 99 13.77 -6.49 -17.51
N GLU A 100 13.62 -6.01 -18.74
CA GLU A 100 14.57 -6.30 -19.80
C GLU A 100 15.92 -5.61 -19.54
N ILE A 101 17.02 -6.32 -19.76
CA ILE A 101 18.38 -5.76 -19.75
C ILE A 101 18.77 -5.53 -21.21
N LEU A 102 18.97 -4.27 -21.59
CA LEU A 102 19.35 -3.87 -22.94
C LEU A 102 20.86 -3.87 -23.13
N SER A 103 21.61 -3.43 -22.13
CA SER A 103 23.07 -3.38 -22.17
C SER A 103 23.65 -3.42 -20.76
N GLU A 104 24.89 -3.85 -20.64
CA GLU A 104 25.69 -3.75 -19.42
C GLU A 104 26.96 -2.97 -19.73
N GLU A 105 27.23 -1.92 -18.95
CA GLU A 105 28.37 -1.02 -19.13
C GLU A 105 29.21 -1.01 -17.86
N ASN A 106 30.53 -0.90 -18.00
CA ASN A 106 31.43 -0.74 -16.87
C ASN A 106 31.67 0.75 -16.63
N GLU A 107 31.03 1.32 -15.61
CA GLU A 107 31.19 2.71 -15.23
C GLU A 107 32.34 2.84 -14.23
N MET A 108 33.39 3.54 -14.62
CA MET A 108 34.52 3.85 -13.75
C MET A 108 34.16 5.07 -12.91
N GLN A 109 34.11 4.89 -11.60
CA GLN A 109 33.86 5.98 -10.66
C GLN A 109 35.14 6.79 -10.40
N PRO A 110 35.03 8.05 -9.94
CA PRO A 110 36.18 8.90 -9.63
C PRO A 110 37.14 8.33 -8.57
N ASN A 111 36.67 7.37 -7.77
CA ASN A 111 37.47 6.65 -6.77
C ASN A 111 38.20 5.41 -7.33
N GLY A 112 38.16 5.18 -8.65
CA GLY A 112 38.78 4.05 -9.33
C GLY A 112 37.99 2.74 -9.28
N LYS A 113 36.81 2.70 -8.63
CA LYS A 113 35.95 1.50 -8.63
C LYS A 113 35.22 1.38 -9.96
N VAL A 114 35.14 0.16 -10.50
CA VAL A 114 34.37 -0.15 -11.70
C VAL A 114 33.05 -0.78 -11.31
N PHE A 115 31.95 -0.14 -11.69
CA PHE A 115 30.60 -0.64 -11.43
C PHE A 115 29.99 -1.17 -12.71
N LYS A 116 29.36 -2.35 -12.64
CA LYS A 116 28.54 -2.85 -13.74
C LYS A 116 27.18 -2.15 -13.71
N LYS A 117 26.99 -1.22 -14.64
CA LYS A 117 25.76 -0.47 -14.85
C LYS A 117 24.88 -1.20 -15.86
N LEU A 118 23.63 -1.46 -15.51
CA LEU A 118 22.65 -2.06 -16.42
C LEU A 118 21.82 -0.96 -17.08
N ILE A 119 21.73 -0.98 -18.40
CA ILE A 119 20.76 -0.21 -19.17
C ILE A 119 19.51 -1.07 -19.29
N LEU A 120 18.42 -0.62 -18.65
CA LEU A 120 17.22 -1.42 -18.48
C LEU A 120 16.09 -0.91 -19.39
N GLY A 121 15.44 -1.84 -20.09
CA GLY A 121 14.29 -1.59 -20.94
C GLY A 121 12.95 -1.63 -20.18
N ASN A 122 11.90 -2.00 -20.91
CA ASN A 122 10.54 -2.11 -20.40
C ASN A 122 10.35 -3.37 -19.53
N TYR A 123 9.30 -3.37 -18.71
CA TYR A 123 8.86 -4.58 -18.01
C TYR A 123 8.09 -5.49 -18.98
N LYS A 124 8.45 -6.77 -19.00
CA LYS A 124 7.68 -7.84 -19.62
C LYS A 124 6.92 -8.55 -18.50
N TRP A 125 5.59 -8.56 -18.60
CA TRP A 125 4.71 -9.17 -17.61
C TRP A 125 4.23 -10.53 -18.09
N MET A 126 4.18 -11.49 -17.16
CA MET A 126 3.48 -12.75 -17.32
C MET A 126 2.23 -12.72 -16.47
N ASN A 127 1.12 -13.21 -17.04
CA ASN A 127 -0.12 -13.35 -16.29
C ASN A 127 -0.11 -14.61 -15.40
N TYR A 128 -1.07 -14.73 -14.49
CA TYR A 128 -1.13 -15.86 -13.55
C TYR A 128 -1.20 -17.23 -14.26
N LEU A 129 -1.87 -17.33 -15.42
CA LEU A 129 -1.96 -18.59 -16.17
C LEU A 129 -0.60 -18.99 -16.78
N GLU A 130 0.12 -18.02 -17.35
CA GLU A 130 1.45 -18.23 -17.91
C GLU A 130 2.46 -18.65 -16.84
N VAL A 131 2.41 -18.00 -15.67
CA VAL A 131 3.24 -18.40 -14.51
C VAL A 131 2.88 -19.82 -14.07
N ASN A 132 1.59 -20.16 -13.99
CA ASN A 132 1.15 -21.50 -13.61
C ASN A 132 1.62 -22.58 -14.60
N CYS A 133 1.53 -22.30 -15.90
CA CYS A 133 2.04 -23.19 -16.94
C CYS A 133 3.56 -23.38 -16.79
N ARG A 134 4.30 -22.30 -16.52
CA ARG A 134 5.76 -22.34 -16.37
C ARG A 134 6.23 -23.14 -15.15
N VAL A 135 5.50 -23.10 -14.04
CA VAL A 135 5.88 -23.80 -12.79
C VAL A 135 5.55 -25.29 -12.87
N ASN A 136 4.51 -25.68 -13.61
CA ASN A 136 4.08 -27.07 -13.75
C ASN A 136 4.76 -27.84 -14.91
N ASN A 137 5.59 -27.16 -15.72
CA ASN A 137 6.41 -27.77 -16.78
C ASN A 137 7.79 -28.14 -16.23
#